data_AF-A0A8T5VNI4-F1
#
_entry.id   AF-A0A8T5VNI4-F1
#
_cell.length_a   1.000
_cell.length_b   1.000
_cell.length_c   1.000
_cell.angle_alpha   90.00
_cell.angle_beta   90.00
_cell.angle_gamma   90.00
#
_symmetry.space_group_name_H-M   'P 1'
#
loop_
_entity.id
_entity.type
_entity.pdbx_description
1 polymer ?
#
loop_
_entity_poly.entity_id
_entity_poly.type
_entity_poly.pdbx_seq_one_letter_code
_entity_poly.pdbx_strand_id
1 'polypeptide(L)'
;MRPKARRTTRLGESQLAIGFAVGGEPGSRLARKLAMPVSGDTLLRMIHSAPLPDFVAPTVVGIDDWAWLHISVIVSSDFARS
;
A
#
# COMPACT_ATOMS: atom_id res chain seq x y z
N MET A 1 6.48 -12.48 -25.78
CA MET A 1 7.21 -12.04 -24.56
C MET A 1 7.49 -10.54 -24.72
N ARG A 2 6.84 -9.65 -23.96
CA ARG A 2 7.08 -8.20 -24.09
C ARG A 2 8.43 -7.85 -23.43
N PRO A 3 9.23 -6.92 -24.00
CA PRO A 3 10.46 -6.48 -23.35
C PRO A 3 10.14 -5.93 -21.96
N LYS A 4 10.66 -6.56 -20.91
CA LYS A 4 10.58 -6.02 -19.54
C LYS A 4 11.64 -4.92 -19.47
N ALA A 5 11.25 -3.67 -19.67
CA ALA A 5 12.14 -2.54 -19.39
C ALA A 5 12.62 -2.69 -17.93
N ARG A 6 13.94 -2.75 -17.73
CA ARG A 6 14.53 -2.97 -16.41
C ARG A 6 14.30 -1.70 -15.59
N ARG A 7 13.24 -1.73 -14.81
CA ARG A 7 12.85 -0.63 -13.92
C ARG A 7 13.89 -0.53 -12.80
N THR A 8 14.41 0.67 -12.57
CA THR A 8 15.31 0.91 -11.44
C THR A 8 14.54 0.81 -10.12
N THR A 9 15.18 0.29 -9.08
CA THR A 9 14.59 0.13 -7.75
C THR A 9 14.01 1.45 -7.24
N ARG A 10 14.79 2.54 -7.35
CA ARG A 10 14.38 3.89 -6.94
C ARG A 10 13.11 4.39 -7.63
N LEU A 11 12.94 4.13 -8.93
CA LEU A 11 11.70 4.48 -9.64
C LEU A 11 10.52 3.60 -9.19
N GLY A 12 10.81 2.34 -8.86
CA GLY A 12 9.91 1.44 -8.13
C GLY A 12 9.33 2.09 -6.88
N GLU A 13 10.22 2.46 -5.97
CA GLU A 13 9.89 3.03 -4.66
C GLU A 13 9.13 4.35 -4.77
N SER A 14 9.58 5.30 -5.61
CA SER A 14 8.89 6.58 -5.76
C SER A 14 7.45 6.43 -6.26
N GLN A 15 7.22 5.54 -7.22
CA GLN A 15 5.86 5.31 -7.71
C GLN A 15 5.02 4.52 -6.69
N LEU A 16 5.61 3.59 -5.94
CA LEU A 16 4.90 2.90 -4.86
C LEU A 16 4.46 3.89 -3.77
N ALA A 17 5.33 4.82 -3.38
CA ALA A 17 5.01 5.89 -2.44
C ALA A 17 3.87 6.80 -2.94
N ILE A 18 3.89 7.17 -4.23
CA ILE A 18 2.77 7.88 -4.87
C ILE A 18 1.47 7.05 -4.77
N GLY A 19 1.55 5.75 -5.07
CA GLY A 19 0.41 4.84 -5.01
C GLY A 19 -0.20 4.77 -3.60
N PHE A 20 0.62 4.64 -2.56
CA PHE A 20 0.13 4.64 -1.18
C PHE A 20 -0.47 5.99 -0.76
N ALA A 21 0.09 7.10 -1.23
CA ALA A 21 -0.37 8.43 -0.84
C ALA A 21 -1.72 8.82 -1.47
N VAL A 22 -1.96 8.47 -2.74
CA VAL A 22 -3.11 8.98 -3.50
C VAL A 22 -3.89 7.91 -4.27
N GLY A 23 -3.49 6.65 -4.20
CA GLY A 23 -4.13 5.54 -4.89
C GLY A 23 -3.80 5.45 -6.39
N GLY A 24 -4.58 4.65 -7.12
CA GLY A 24 -4.33 4.30 -8.53
C GLY A 24 -4.40 5.49 -9.49
N GLU A 25 -5.59 5.82 -9.99
CA GLU A 25 -5.73 6.81 -11.07
C GLU A 25 -5.34 8.26 -10.68
N PRO A 26 -5.58 8.73 -9.45
CA PRO A 26 -4.98 9.98 -8.98
C PRO A 26 -3.44 9.92 -8.96
N GLY A 27 -2.87 8.78 -8.56
CA GLY A 27 -1.42 8.53 -8.59
C GLY A 27 -0.84 8.54 -9.98
N SER A 28 -1.53 7.96 -10.97
CA SER A 28 -1.16 8.00 -12.39
C SER A 28 -1.04 9.45 -12.90
N ARG A 29 -2.03 10.28 -12.59
CA ARG A 29 -2.02 11.71 -12.96
C ARG A 29 -0.87 12.47 -12.28
N LEU A 30 -0.61 12.19 -11.00
CA LEU A 30 0.50 12.82 -10.28
C LEU A 30 1.85 12.36 -10.83
N ALA A 31 2.04 11.05 -11.03
CA ALA A 31 3.28 10.48 -11.52
C ALA A 31 3.62 11.00 -12.93
N ARG A 32 2.62 11.23 -13.78
CA ARG A 32 2.80 11.95 -15.05
C ARG A 32 3.33 13.37 -14.86
N LYS A 33 2.81 14.15 -13.90
CA LYS A 33 3.30 15.51 -13.60
C LYS A 33 4.74 15.51 -13.08
N LEU A 34 5.16 14.43 -12.43
CA LEU A 34 6.51 14.26 -11.88
C LEU A 34 7.50 13.58 -12.85
N ALA A 35 7.15 13.46 -14.14
CA ALA A 35 7.96 12.77 -15.16
C ALA A 35 8.30 11.30 -14.82
N MET A 36 7.43 10.62 -14.08
CA MET A 36 7.54 9.22 -13.67
C MET A 36 6.31 8.41 -14.13
N PRO A 37 5.96 8.36 -15.42
CA PRO A 37 4.68 7.83 -15.88
C PRO A 37 4.46 6.36 -15.47
N VAL A 38 3.26 6.07 -14.98
CA VAL A 38 2.77 4.73 -14.61
C VAL A 38 1.24 4.74 -14.61
N SER A 39 0.60 3.63 -15.00
CA SER A 39 -0.85 3.54 -15.00
C SER A 39 -1.42 3.33 -13.60
N GLY A 40 -2.67 3.74 -13.38
CA GLY A 40 -3.37 3.53 -12.11
C GLY A 40 -3.42 2.05 -11.73
N ASP A 41 -3.77 1.17 -12.66
CA ASP A 41 -3.76 -0.29 -12.45
C ASP A 41 -2.38 -0.82 -12.04
N THR A 42 -1.31 -0.25 -12.57
CA THR A 42 0.05 -0.67 -12.22
C THR A 42 0.39 -0.22 -10.80
N LEU A 43 -0.03 0.98 -10.40
CA LEU A 43 0.09 1.42 -9.01
C LEU A 43 -0.70 0.52 -8.05
N LEU A 44 -1.94 0.18 -8.38
CA LEU A 44 -2.74 -0.74 -7.57
C LEU A 44 -2.06 -2.12 -7.46
N ARG A 45 -1.56 -2.66 -8.57
CA ARG A 45 -0.79 -3.92 -8.55
C ARG A 45 0.46 -3.82 -7.67
N MET A 46 1.17 -2.69 -7.72
CA MET A 46 2.35 -2.46 -6.89
C MET A 46 2.00 -2.38 -5.40
N ILE A 47 0.91 -1.69 -5.04
CA ILE A 47 0.40 -1.60 -3.66
C ILE A 47 0.04 -3.00 -3.15
N HIS A 48 -0.72 -3.78 -3.92
CA HIS A 48 -1.10 -5.14 -3.54
C HIS A 48 0.08 -6.11 -3.46
N SER A 49 1.16 -5.86 -4.20
CA SER A 49 2.36 -6.69 -4.18
C SER A 49 3.43 -6.16 -3.21
N ALA A 50 3.16 -5.07 -2.49
CA ALA A 50 4.10 -4.52 -1.53
C ALA A 50 4.27 -5.49 -0.36
N PRO A 51 5.50 -5.67 0.16
CA PRO A 51 5.70 -6.51 1.34
C PRO A 51 4.89 -5.94 2.50
N LEU A 52 4.09 -6.80 3.13
CA LEU A 52 3.44 -6.47 4.38
C LEU A 52 4.51 -6.45 5.49
N PRO A 53 4.37 -5.56 6.49
CA PRO A 53 5.20 -5.64 7.68
C PRO A 53 5.01 -7.00 8.35
N ASP A 54 6.04 -7.46 9.06
CA ASP A 54 5.97 -8.71 9.81
C ASP A 54 4.75 -8.68 10.74
N PHE A 55 3.86 -9.64 10.54
CA PHE A 55 2.61 -9.72 11.27
C PHE A 55 2.83 -10.48 12.59
N VAL A 56 2.78 -9.76 13.71
CA VAL A 56 2.60 -10.37 15.02
C VAL A 56 1.11 -10.52 15.26
N ALA A 57 0.65 -11.76 15.45
CA ALA A 57 -0.76 -12.03 15.69
C ALA A 57 -1.23 -11.27 16.95
N PRO A 58 -2.27 -10.42 16.84
CA PRO A 58 -2.79 -9.67 17.98
C PRO A 58 -3.44 -10.64 18.99
N THR A 59 -3.23 -10.39 20.28
CA THR A 59 -3.90 -11.16 21.35
C THR A 59 -5.38 -10.78 21.49
N VAL A 60 -5.74 -9.56 21.10
CA VAL A 60 -7.12 -9.05 21.12
C VAL A 60 -7.40 -8.32 19.81
N VAL A 61 -8.50 -8.66 19.14
CA VAL A 61 -8.97 -8.00 17.92
C VAL A 61 -10.23 -7.23 18.24
N GLY A 62 -10.14 -5.89 18.22
CA GLY A 62 -11.32 -5.03 18.24
C GLY A 62 -11.91 -4.93 16.83
N ILE A 63 -13.16 -5.32 16.66
CA ILE A 63 -13.92 -5.10 15.43
C ILE A 63 -14.77 -3.86 15.65
N ASP A 64 -14.53 -2.83 14.85
CA ASP A 64 -15.29 -1.58 14.88
C ASP A 64 -16.39 -1.61 13.80
N ASP A 65 -17.47 -0.85 13.98
CA ASP A 65 -18.66 -0.88 13.11
C ASP A 65 -18.37 -0.42 11.66
N TRP A 66 -17.19 0.18 11.42
CA TRP A 66 -16.73 0.56 10.08
C TRP A 66 -15.94 -0.57 9.38
N ALA A 67 -15.80 -1.75 9.99
CA ALA A 67 -15.03 -2.90 9.50
C ALA A 67 -15.70 -3.69 8.37
N TRP A 68 -16.62 -3.08 7.61
CA TRP A 68 -17.40 -3.78 6.59
C TRP A 68 -16.56 -4.23 5.37
N LEU A 69 -15.31 -3.76 5.25
CA LEU A 69 -14.37 -4.22 4.23
C LEU A 69 -12.89 -4.29 4.66
N HIS A 70 -12.54 -3.88 5.88
CA HIS A 70 -11.15 -3.83 6.34
C HIS A 70 -11.08 -4.15 7.83
N ILE A 71 -10.52 -5.31 8.16
CA ILE A 71 -10.13 -5.63 9.54
C ILE A 71 -8.89 -4.79 9.84
N SER A 72 -9.06 -3.70 10.60
CA SER A 72 -7.94 -2.96 11.17
C SER A 72 -7.52 -3.66 12.46
N VAL A 73 -6.40 -4.38 12.41
CA VAL A 73 -5.76 -4.93 13.61
C VAL A 73 -5.07 -3.77 14.35
N ILE A 74 -5.67 -3.30 15.43
CA ILE A 74 -5.01 -2.39 16.37
C ILE A 74 -4.12 -3.23 17.28
N VAL A 75 -2.80 -3.10 17.14
CA VAL A 75 -1.83 -3.67 18.10
C VAL A 75 -1.85 -2.77 19.33
N SER A 76 -2.72 -3.06 20.30
CA SER A 76 -2.67 -2.38 21.61
C SER A 76 -1.90 -3.26 22.60
N SER A 77 -0.75 -2.77 23.06
CA SER A 77 0.08 -3.43 24.07
C SER A 77 -0.41 -3.24 25.52
N ASP A 78 -1.55 -2.58 25.75
CA ASP A 78 -1.94 -2.11 27.09
C ASP A 78 -3.29 -2.62 27.62
N PHE A 79 -3.78 -3.80 27.19
CA PHE A 79 -4.96 -4.41 27.83
C PHE A 79 -4.63 -5.31 29.04
N ALA A 80 -3.66 -4.89 29.86
CA ALA A 80 -3.30 -5.59 31.10
C ALA A 80 -3.16 -4.61 32.28
N ARG A 81 -4.17 -3.75 32.50
CA ARG A 81 -4.45 -3.13 33.81
C ARG A 81 -5.79 -2.38 33.81
N SER A 82 -6.85 -3.03 34.26
CA SER A 82 -7.64 -2.67 35.46
C SER A 82 -8.86 -3.58 35.55
#